data_AF-A0A161I852-F1
#
_entry.id   AF-A0A161I852-F1
#
_cell.length_a   1.000
_cell.length_b   1.000
_cell.length_c   1.000
_cell.angle_alpha   90.00
_cell.angle_beta   90.00
_cell.angle_gamma   90.00
#
_symmetry.space_group_name_H-M   'P 1'
#
loop_
_entity.id
_entity.type
_entity.pdbx_description
1 polymer ?
#
loop_
_entity_poly.entity_id
_entity_poly.type
_entity_poly.pdbx_seq_one_letter_code
_entity_poly.pdbx_strand_id
1 'polypeptide(L)'
;MNIAQSIAIVVPWALWLLYWVATSNRVKETARKEASRSRTLQSIPLIGGGALIVLPDFNTAALSADPHAVGPLQLAGFAVLLAGLAFSVWARLHLGTNWSVSVTLKEGHELVRSGPYGLVRHPIYTGCLLALLGAVLIGAQWRGVAGLLLIFASLAYKVRVEESWLTGHFGRAYAQYRRDVAALIPGLF
;
A
#
# COMPACT_ATOMS: atom_id res chain seq x y z
N MET A 1 9.98 14.41 14.36
CA MET A 1 8.84 14.77 13.49
C MET A 1 7.90 15.72 14.22
N ASN A 2 7.56 16.85 13.59
CA ASN A 2 6.62 17.84 14.14
C ASN A 2 5.18 17.64 13.65
N ILE A 3 4.25 18.40 14.21
CA ILE A 3 2.82 18.27 13.88
C ILE A 3 2.51 18.57 12.41
N ALA A 4 3.23 19.52 11.79
CA ALA A 4 3.04 19.87 10.38
C ALA A 4 3.42 18.71 9.45
N GLN A 5 4.53 18.02 9.75
CA GLN A 5 4.95 16.81 9.05
C GLN A 5 3.94 15.67 9.23
N SER A 6 3.42 15.46 10.45
CA SER A 6 2.34 14.50 10.69
C SER A 6 1.09 14.83 9.86
N ILE A 7 0.68 16.10 9.79
CA ILE A 7 -0.49 16.53 8.98
C ILE A 7 -0.23 16.28 7.49
N ALA A 8 0.97 16.61 6.99
CA ALA A 8 1.36 16.39 5.60
C ALA A 8 1.34 14.91 5.19
N ILE A 9 1.53 13.99 6.15
CA ILE A 9 1.38 12.55 5.94
C ILE A 9 -0.09 12.13 6.06
N VAL A 10 -0.77 12.52 7.13
CA VAL A 10 -2.11 12.03 7.48
C VAL A 10 -3.16 12.50 6.48
N VAL A 11 -3.12 13.76 6.03
CA VAL A 11 -4.17 14.32 5.17
C VAL A 11 -4.26 13.58 3.83
N PRO A 12 -3.17 13.36 3.05
CA PRO A 12 -3.24 12.56 1.83
C PRO A 12 -3.75 11.14 2.05
N TRP A 13 -3.31 10.47 3.14
CA TRP A 13 -3.79 9.12 3.47
C TRP A 13 -5.28 9.09 3.84
N ALA A 14 -5.77 10.11 4.55
CA ALA A 14 -7.17 10.25 4.90
C ALA A 14 -8.05 10.49 3.67
N LEU A 15 -7.60 11.36 2.75
CA LEU A 15 -8.27 11.60 1.47
C LEU A 15 -8.29 10.34 0.59
N TRP A 16 -7.17 9.61 0.55
CA TRP A 16 -7.08 8.34 -0.15
C TRP A 16 -8.03 7.29 0.45
N LEU A 17 -8.10 7.20 1.78
CA LEU A 17 -9.02 6.28 2.48
C LEU A 17 -10.48 6.66 2.23
N LEU A 18 -10.80 7.96 2.28
CA LEU A 18 -12.13 8.48 1.97
C LEU A 18 -12.53 8.12 0.54
N TYR A 19 -11.64 8.35 -0.44
CA TYR A 19 -11.84 7.89 -1.80
C TYR A 19 -12.07 6.38 -1.83
N TRP A 20 -11.28 5.61 -1.07
CA TRP A 20 -11.38 4.15 -1.03
C TRP A 20 -12.75 3.65 -0.57
N VAL A 21 -13.23 4.20 0.55
CA VAL A 21 -14.53 3.90 1.15
C VAL A 21 -15.69 4.40 0.27
N ALA A 22 -15.61 5.63 -0.24
CA ALA A 22 -16.67 6.20 -1.09
C ALA A 22 -16.92 5.36 -2.36
N THR A 23 -15.87 4.71 -2.87
CA THR A 23 -15.95 3.89 -4.09
C THR A 23 -15.98 2.38 -3.81
N SER A 24 -16.03 1.95 -2.55
CA SER A 24 -16.13 0.51 -2.20
C SER A 24 -17.53 -0.08 -2.45
N ASN A 25 -18.55 0.75 -2.68
CA ASN A 25 -19.94 0.32 -2.87
C ASN A 25 -20.24 -0.29 -4.26
N ARG A 26 -19.24 -0.59 -5.08
CA ARG A 26 -19.39 -1.15 -6.45
C ARG A 26 -18.63 -2.45 -6.67
N VAL A 27 -18.54 -3.29 -5.65
CA VAL A 27 -17.59 -4.43 -5.64
C VAL A 27 -18.37 -5.72 -5.45
N LYS A 28 -18.38 -6.57 -6.50
CA LYS A 28 -19.10 -7.86 -6.52
C LYS A 28 -18.77 -8.72 -5.29
N GLU A 29 -19.73 -9.53 -4.87
CA GLU A 29 -19.66 -10.40 -3.70
C GLU A 29 -18.41 -11.29 -3.64
N THR A 30 -17.97 -11.53 -2.41
CA THR A 30 -16.69 -12.09 -2.03
C THR A 30 -16.78 -13.62 -1.90
N ALA A 31 -16.38 -14.37 -2.92
CA ALA A 31 -16.54 -15.84 -2.97
C ALA A 31 -15.69 -16.64 -1.95
N ARG A 32 -14.57 -16.10 -1.48
CA ARG A 32 -13.73 -16.72 -0.43
C ARG A 32 -13.14 -15.64 0.47
N LYS A 33 -13.41 -15.73 1.78
CA LYS A 33 -12.84 -14.83 2.80
C LYS A 33 -11.70 -15.56 3.51
N GLU A 34 -10.58 -14.87 3.68
CA GLU A 34 -9.49 -15.35 4.55
C GLU A 34 -10.03 -15.57 5.98
N ALA A 35 -9.57 -16.61 6.67
CA ALA A 35 -10.05 -16.94 8.01
C ALA A 35 -9.81 -15.75 8.97
N SER A 36 -10.83 -15.40 9.76
CA SER A 36 -10.89 -14.21 10.64
C SER A 36 -9.62 -14.01 11.50
N ARG A 37 -8.99 -15.11 11.95
CA ARG A 37 -7.76 -15.08 12.76
C ARG A 37 -6.55 -14.55 12.00
N SER A 38 -6.40 -14.91 10.72
CA SER A 38 -5.30 -14.43 9.86
C SER A 38 -5.43 -12.94 9.58
N ARG A 39 -6.67 -12.45 9.39
CA ARG A 39 -6.98 -11.03 9.15
C ARG A 39 -6.61 -10.13 10.34
N THR A 40 -6.91 -10.55 11.57
CA THR A 40 -6.59 -9.78 12.79
C THR A 40 -5.09 -9.78 13.10
N LEU A 41 -4.42 -10.91 12.92
CA LEU A 41 -2.95 -11.00 13.09
C LEU A 41 -2.20 -10.15 12.06
N GLN A 42 -2.69 -10.06 10.82
CA GLN A 42 -2.09 -9.24 9.77
C GLN A 42 -2.39 -7.75 9.90
N SER A 43 -3.46 -7.34 10.59
CA SER A 43 -3.72 -5.91 10.82
C SER A 43 -2.80 -5.29 11.87
N ILE A 44 -2.21 -6.10 12.77
CA ILE A 44 -1.35 -5.61 13.85
C ILE A 44 -0.07 -4.93 13.30
N PRO A 45 0.71 -5.54 12.38
CA PRO A 45 1.88 -4.88 11.78
C PRO A 45 1.53 -3.63 10.97
N LEU A 46 0.36 -3.61 10.32
CA LEU A 46 -0.12 -2.44 9.57
C LEU A 46 -0.44 -1.27 10.50
N ILE A 47 -1.16 -1.53 11.60
CA ILE A 47 -1.51 -0.50 12.59
C ILE A 47 -0.26 -0.04 13.33
N GLY A 48 0.57 -0.98 13.81
CA GLY A 48 1.81 -0.68 14.53
C GLY A 48 2.84 0.04 13.68
N GLY A 49 3.08 -0.42 12.45
CA GLY A 49 3.98 0.24 11.50
C GLY A 49 3.47 1.60 11.07
N GLY A 50 2.16 1.76 10.86
CA GLY A 50 1.54 3.05 10.54
C GLY A 50 1.70 4.05 11.69
N ALA A 51 1.51 3.61 12.93
CA ALA A 51 1.74 4.42 14.12
C ALA A 51 3.21 4.89 14.22
N LEU A 52 4.19 4.01 13.96
CA LEU A 52 5.61 4.37 13.96
C LEU A 52 5.99 5.40 12.90
N ILE A 53 5.25 5.47 11.79
CA ILE A 53 5.48 6.41 10.69
C ILE A 53 4.80 7.77 10.96
N VAL A 54 3.61 7.76 11.58
CA VAL A 54 2.71 8.91 11.65
C VAL A 54 2.81 9.68 12.98
N LEU A 55 3.09 9.00 14.09
CA LEU A 55 3.08 9.63 15.40
C LEU A 55 4.24 10.64 15.56
N PRO A 56 3.96 11.88 15.98
CA PRO A 56 4.99 12.87 16.25
C PRO A 56 5.89 12.42 17.42
N ASP A 57 7.05 13.06 17.56
CA ASP A 57 7.89 12.80 18.72
C ASP A 57 7.18 13.22 20.02
N PHE A 58 7.37 12.47 21.10
CA PHE A 58 6.81 12.79 22.42
C PHE A 58 7.63 13.87 23.16
N ASN A 59 8.15 14.87 22.44
CA ASN A 59 8.93 15.96 23.01
C ASN A 59 8.30 17.32 22.69
N THR A 60 8.69 18.35 23.45
CA THR A 60 8.18 19.72 23.27
C THR A 60 8.51 20.31 21.90
N ALA A 61 9.61 19.85 21.27
CA ALA A 61 9.97 20.23 19.91
C ALA A 61 8.94 19.75 18.86
N ALA A 62 8.18 18.70 19.12
CA ALA A 62 7.14 18.22 18.21
C ALA A 62 5.92 19.15 18.11
N LEU A 63 5.72 20.01 19.10
CA LEU A 63 4.70 21.07 19.10
C LEU A 63 5.12 22.28 18.28
N SER A 64 6.39 22.39 17.88
CA SER A 64 6.87 23.51 17.07
C SER A 64 6.35 23.40 15.64
N ALA A 65 5.66 24.46 15.18
CA ALA A 65 5.23 24.62 13.79
C ALA A 65 6.31 25.35 12.97
N ASP A 66 7.59 25.04 13.20
CA ASP A 66 8.71 25.73 12.55
C ASP A 66 8.65 25.54 11.02
N PRO A 67 8.42 26.59 10.21
CA PRO A 67 8.37 26.51 8.76
C PRO A 67 9.73 26.11 8.14
N HIS A 68 10.84 26.30 8.85
CA HIS A 68 12.18 25.88 8.41
C HIS A 68 12.38 24.36 8.46
N ALA A 69 11.40 23.60 8.98
CA ALA A 69 11.41 22.15 8.98
C ALA A 69 11.03 21.51 7.62
N VAL A 70 10.68 22.33 6.60
CA VAL A 70 10.37 21.86 5.23
C VAL A 70 11.61 22.04 4.34
N GLY A 71 12.48 21.04 4.34
CA GLY A 71 13.63 20.97 3.43
C GLY A 71 13.34 20.22 2.13
N PRO A 72 14.33 20.14 1.22
CA PRO A 72 14.22 19.41 -0.04
C PRO A 72 13.85 17.93 0.15
N LEU A 73 14.32 17.31 1.24
CA LEU A 73 14.00 15.93 1.58
C LEU A 73 12.50 15.74 1.88
N GLN A 74 11.89 16.66 2.62
CA GLN A 74 10.47 16.61 2.95
C GLN A 74 9.62 16.85 1.71
N LEU A 75 10.03 17.77 0.83
CA LEU A 75 9.34 18.03 -0.44
C LEU A 75 9.42 16.82 -1.37
N ALA A 76 10.60 16.20 -1.49
CA ALA A 76 10.77 14.96 -2.24
C ALA A 76 9.94 13.82 -1.63
N GLY A 77 9.94 13.68 -0.31
CA GLY A 77 9.12 12.71 0.41
C GLY A 77 7.63 12.91 0.15
N PHE A 78 7.15 14.14 0.14
CA PHE A 78 5.77 14.48 -0.19
C PHE A 78 5.41 14.17 -1.64
N ALA A 79 6.31 14.48 -2.59
CA ALA A 79 6.12 14.11 -3.99
C ALA A 79 6.05 12.59 -4.18
N VAL A 80 6.95 11.83 -3.53
CA VAL A 80 6.94 10.37 -3.53
C VAL A 80 5.67 9.82 -2.90
N LEU A 81 5.19 10.44 -1.81
CA LEU A 81 3.95 10.08 -1.15
C LEU A 81 2.77 10.18 -2.12
N LEU A 82 2.60 11.33 -2.74
CA LEU A 82 1.52 11.58 -3.69
C LEU A 82 1.61 10.68 -4.92
N ALA A 83 2.81 10.45 -5.45
CA ALA A 83 3.03 9.55 -6.58
C ALA A 83 2.61 8.11 -6.24
N GLY A 84 2.96 7.61 -5.05
CA GLY A 84 2.56 6.28 -4.58
C GLY A 84 1.04 6.15 -4.43
N LEU A 85 0.38 7.15 -3.83
CA LEU A 85 -1.07 7.16 -3.72
C LEU A 85 -1.74 7.22 -5.09
N ALA A 86 -1.27 8.08 -6.00
CA ALA A 86 -1.79 8.17 -7.37
C ALA A 86 -1.62 6.85 -8.14
N PHE A 87 -0.46 6.17 -8.00
CA PHE A 87 -0.23 4.87 -8.61
C PHE A 87 -1.19 3.79 -8.10
N SER A 88 -1.46 3.79 -6.79
CA SER A 88 -2.43 2.86 -6.20
C SER A 88 -3.88 3.12 -6.67
N VAL A 89 -4.24 4.40 -6.88
CA VAL A 89 -5.55 4.79 -7.43
C VAL A 89 -5.65 4.38 -8.89
N TRP A 90 -4.62 4.62 -9.70
CA TRP A 90 -4.57 4.16 -11.09
C TRP A 90 -4.72 2.64 -11.17
N ALA A 91 -4.00 1.89 -10.35
CA ALA A 91 -4.11 0.44 -10.25
C ALA A 91 -5.52 -0.04 -9.91
N ARG A 92 -6.21 0.65 -9.01
CA ARG A 92 -7.59 0.31 -8.65
C ARG A 92 -8.57 0.63 -9.77
N LEU A 93 -8.46 1.83 -10.37
CA LEU A 93 -9.29 2.24 -11.50
C LEU A 93 -9.14 1.30 -12.68
N HIS A 94 -7.90 0.88 -12.98
CA HIS A 94 -7.59 -0.05 -14.06
C HIS A 94 -8.15 -1.45 -13.82
N LEU A 95 -8.18 -1.90 -12.56
CA LEU A 95 -8.79 -3.19 -12.22
C LEU A 95 -10.33 -3.14 -12.29
N GLY A 96 -10.93 -1.95 -12.16
CA GLY A 96 -12.36 -1.73 -12.38
C GLY A 96 -13.25 -2.71 -11.60
N THR A 97 -14.16 -3.39 -12.31
CA THR A 97 -15.11 -4.36 -11.73
C THR A 97 -14.47 -5.68 -11.28
N ASN A 98 -13.24 -5.96 -11.72
CA ASN A 98 -12.47 -7.13 -11.28
C ASN A 98 -11.85 -6.94 -9.88
N TRP A 99 -11.85 -5.71 -9.35
CA TRP A 99 -11.39 -5.44 -7.98
C TRP A 99 -12.25 -6.13 -6.92
N SER A 100 -11.62 -6.59 -5.84
CA SER A 100 -12.27 -7.15 -4.66
C SER A 100 -11.53 -6.74 -3.38
N VAL A 101 -12.28 -6.49 -2.30
CA VAL A 101 -11.75 -6.14 -0.96
C VAL A 101 -11.01 -7.32 -0.31
N SER A 102 -11.30 -8.55 -0.73
CA SER A 102 -10.63 -9.76 -0.24
C SER A 102 -10.11 -10.58 -1.40
N VAL A 103 -9.14 -11.47 -1.14
CA VAL A 103 -8.63 -12.40 -2.16
C VAL A 103 -9.74 -13.37 -2.54
N THR A 104 -10.53 -13.00 -3.56
CA THR A 104 -11.72 -13.74 -3.99
C THR A 104 -11.64 -14.05 -5.45
N LEU A 105 -11.84 -15.32 -5.78
CA LEU A 105 -12.08 -15.77 -7.13
C LEU A 105 -13.54 -15.47 -7.47
N LYS A 106 -13.79 -14.55 -8.39
CA LYS A 106 -15.14 -14.28 -8.90
C LYS A 106 -15.44 -15.27 -10.03
N GLU A 107 -16.71 -15.58 -10.25
CA GLU A 107 -17.10 -16.20 -11.54
C GLU A 107 -16.73 -15.25 -12.69
N GLY A 108 -15.96 -15.75 -13.66
CA GLY A 108 -15.45 -14.96 -14.80
C GLY A 108 -14.27 -14.04 -14.45
N HIS A 109 -13.48 -14.33 -13.41
CA HIS A 109 -12.30 -13.52 -13.08
C HIS A 109 -11.27 -13.60 -14.21
N GLU A 110 -11.00 -12.47 -14.87
CA GLU A 110 -9.98 -12.37 -15.90
C GLU A 110 -8.64 -11.95 -15.31
N LEU A 111 -7.56 -12.55 -15.79
CA LEU A 111 -6.20 -12.17 -15.39
C LEU A 111 -5.81 -10.85 -16.08
N VAL A 112 -5.95 -9.74 -15.37
CA VAL A 112 -5.55 -8.41 -15.85
C VAL A 112 -4.02 -8.29 -15.84
N ARG A 113 -3.42 -8.06 -17.02
CA ARG A 113 -1.97 -7.89 -17.21
C ARG A 113 -1.57 -6.55 -17.86
N SER A 114 -2.54 -5.68 -18.11
CA SER A 114 -2.32 -4.39 -18.78
C SER A 114 -2.20 -3.23 -17.78
N GLY A 115 -1.73 -2.08 -18.27
CA GLY A 115 -1.58 -0.88 -17.45
C GLY A 115 -0.61 -1.12 -16.29
N PRO A 116 -0.97 -0.74 -15.04
CA PRO A 116 -0.08 -0.87 -13.89
C PRO A 116 0.22 -2.34 -13.52
N TYR A 117 -0.67 -3.27 -13.89
CA TYR A 117 -0.44 -4.72 -13.74
C TYR A 117 0.58 -5.26 -14.76
N GLY A 118 0.88 -4.53 -15.82
CA GLY A 118 2.00 -4.86 -16.71
C GLY A 118 3.36 -4.50 -16.12
N LEU A 119 3.40 -3.58 -15.15
CA LEU A 119 4.64 -3.10 -14.52
C LEU A 119 5.04 -3.96 -13.33
N VAL A 120 4.05 -4.25 -12.47
CA VAL A 120 4.20 -5.11 -11.29
C VAL A 120 2.90 -5.87 -11.05
N ARG A 121 2.96 -7.07 -10.49
CA ARG A 121 1.77 -7.92 -10.27
C ARG A 121 0.85 -7.38 -9.19
N HIS A 122 1.40 -6.64 -8.22
CA HIS A 122 0.67 -6.06 -7.09
C HIS A 122 0.84 -4.53 -7.03
N PRO A 123 0.31 -3.78 -8.01
CA PRO A 123 0.57 -2.35 -8.15
C PRO A 123 -0.06 -1.50 -7.04
N ILE A 124 -1.19 -1.93 -6.46
CA ILE A 124 -1.79 -1.26 -5.29
C ILE A 124 -0.84 -1.32 -4.09
N TYR A 125 -0.30 -2.51 -3.77
CA TYR A 125 0.64 -2.67 -2.67
C TYR A 125 1.93 -1.89 -2.92
N THR A 126 2.41 -1.90 -4.17
CA THR A 126 3.59 -1.12 -4.59
C THR A 126 3.36 0.38 -4.39
N GLY A 127 2.20 0.90 -4.81
CA GLY A 127 1.83 2.30 -4.59
C GLY A 127 1.74 2.66 -3.11
N CYS A 128 1.15 1.79 -2.28
CA CYS A 128 1.11 1.98 -0.83
C CYS A 128 2.52 1.97 -0.20
N LEU A 129 3.40 1.06 -0.61
CA LEU A 129 4.79 1.01 -0.11
C LEU A 129 5.58 2.26 -0.52
N LEU A 130 5.39 2.74 -1.76
CA LEU A 130 5.98 3.99 -2.21
C LEU A 130 5.44 5.18 -1.41
N ALA A 131 4.14 5.20 -1.12
CA ALA A 131 3.54 6.24 -0.31
C ALA A 131 4.07 6.26 1.14
N LEU A 132 4.27 5.07 1.73
CA LEU A 132 4.88 4.91 3.05
C LEU A 132 6.35 5.33 3.04
N LEU A 133 7.11 5.02 1.99
CA LEU A 133 8.48 5.50 1.82
C LEU A 133 8.52 7.03 1.82
N GLY A 134 7.62 7.68 1.08
CA GLY A 134 7.46 9.14 1.11
C GLY A 134 7.19 9.69 2.51
N ALA A 135 6.32 9.04 3.28
CA ALA A 135 6.05 9.38 4.67
C ALA A 135 7.28 9.24 5.58
N VAL A 136 8.08 8.19 5.40
CA VAL A 136 9.36 8.01 6.12
C VAL A 136 10.35 9.13 5.81
N LEU A 137 10.43 9.58 4.55
CA LEU A 137 11.29 10.69 4.14
C LEU A 137 10.82 12.02 4.74
N ILE A 138 9.51 12.27 4.82
CA ILE A 138 8.95 13.46 5.46
C ILE A 138 9.29 13.49 6.96
N GLY A 139 9.10 12.36 7.66
CA GLY A 139 9.39 12.26 9.08
C GLY A 139 10.89 12.20 9.42
N ALA A 140 11.72 11.76 8.47
CA ALA A 140 13.18 11.62 8.55
C ALA A 140 13.67 10.93 9.84
N GLN A 141 12.95 9.90 10.29
CA GLN A 141 13.18 9.22 11.57
C GLN A 141 13.40 7.72 11.41
N TRP A 142 14.30 7.16 12.23
CA TRP A 142 14.62 5.73 12.21
C TRP A 142 13.40 4.83 12.50
N ARG A 143 12.47 5.31 13.35
CA ARG A 143 11.23 4.59 13.67
C ARG A 143 10.34 4.40 12.45
N GLY A 144 10.33 5.38 11.55
CA GLY A 144 9.62 5.30 10.28
C GLY A 144 10.18 4.19 9.39
N VAL A 145 11.51 4.06 9.33
CA VAL A 145 12.17 2.96 8.60
C VAL A 145 11.78 1.60 9.19
N ALA A 146 11.80 1.46 10.52
CA ALA A 146 11.36 0.23 11.19
C ALA A 146 9.88 -0.08 10.88
N GLY A 147 9.00 0.93 10.92
CA GLY A 147 7.60 0.79 10.54
C GLY A 147 7.40 0.35 9.09
N LEU A 148 8.16 0.93 8.16
CA LEU A 148 8.12 0.55 6.75
C LEU A 148 8.55 -0.90 6.53
N LEU A 149 9.63 -1.35 7.18
CA LEU A 149 10.11 -2.73 7.09
C LEU A 149 9.08 -3.73 7.65
N LEU A 150 8.43 -3.40 8.78
CA LEU A 150 7.37 -4.22 9.35
C LEU A 150 6.17 -4.35 8.41
N ILE A 151 5.72 -3.24 7.82
CA ILE A 151 4.63 -3.25 6.84
C ILE A 151 5.04 -4.02 5.58
N PHE A 152 6.26 -3.82 5.08
CA PHE A 152 6.78 -4.53 3.93
C PHE A 152 6.80 -6.04 4.16
N ALA A 153 7.30 -6.52 5.31
CA ALA A 153 7.30 -7.95 5.64
C ALA A 153 5.87 -8.52 5.67
N SER A 154 4.92 -7.79 6.27
CA SER A 154 3.51 -8.18 6.30
C SER A 154 2.89 -8.25 4.90
N LEU A 155 3.16 -7.26 4.04
CA LEU A 155 2.66 -7.23 2.67
C LEU A 155 3.31 -8.31 1.81
N ALA A 156 4.61 -8.57 1.97
CA ALA A 156 5.31 -9.63 1.26
C ALA A 156 4.73 -11.01 1.59
N TYR A 157 4.38 -11.26 2.85
CA TYR A 157 3.66 -12.48 3.24
C TYR A 157 2.29 -12.55 2.55
N LYS A 158 1.53 -11.45 2.59
CA LYS A 158 0.19 -11.39 1.97
C LYS A 158 0.22 -11.62 0.47
N VAL A 159 1.19 -11.04 -0.22
CA VAL A 159 1.47 -11.28 -1.65
C VAL A 159 1.66 -12.77 -1.90
N ARG A 160 2.50 -13.46 -1.13
CA ARG A 160 2.72 -14.91 -1.32
C ARG A 160 1.45 -15.74 -1.17
N VAL A 161 0.61 -15.41 -0.19
CA VAL A 161 -0.69 -16.08 0.00
C VAL A 161 -1.59 -15.84 -1.20
N GLU A 162 -1.70 -14.58 -1.64
CA GLU A 162 -2.51 -14.18 -2.80
C GLU A 162 -2.03 -14.85 -4.10
N GLU A 163 -0.72 -14.86 -4.36
CA GLU A 163 -0.14 -15.54 -5.53
C GLU A 163 -0.39 -17.05 -5.52
N SER A 164 -0.43 -17.68 -4.34
CA SER A 164 -0.73 -19.11 -4.23
C SER A 164 -2.16 -19.42 -4.66
N TRP A 165 -3.12 -18.56 -4.32
CA TRP A 165 -4.53 -18.73 -4.70
C TRP A 165 -4.73 -18.42 -6.19
N LEU A 166 -4.07 -17.37 -6.69
CA LEU A 166 -4.09 -17.02 -8.11
C LEU A 166 -3.46 -18.13 -8.97
N THR A 167 -2.34 -18.72 -8.52
CA THR A 167 -1.73 -19.87 -9.20
C THR A 167 -2.67 -21.08 -9.19
N GLY A 168 -3.37 -21.35 -8.08
CA GLY A 168 -4.33 -22.45 -7.97
C GLY A 168 -5.53 -22.29 -8.92
N HIS A 169 -5.96 -21.06 -9.20
CA HIS A 169 -7.11 -20.81 -10.09
C HIS A 169 -6.74 -20.66 -11.56
N PHE A 170 -5.73 -19.86 -11.87
CA PHE A 170 -5.32 -19.55 -13.25
C PHE A 170 -4.27 -20.50 -13.81
N GLY A 171 -3.67 -21.35 -12.97
CA GLY A 171 -2.70 -22.36 -13.35
C GLY A 171 -1.54 -21.78 -14.18
N ARG A 172 -1.39 -22.29 -15.40
CA ARG A 172 -0.28 -21.93 -16.31
C ARG A 172 -0.29 -20.45 -16.71
N ALA A 173 -1.46 -19.82 -16.86
CA ALA A 173 -1.55 -18.42 -17.26
C ALA A 173 -0.89 -17.49 -16.21
N TYR A 174 -1.13 -17.77 -14.93
CA TYR A 174 -0.49 -17.02 -13.85
C TYR A 174 0.98 -17.37 -13.68
N ALA A 175 1.36 -18.63 -13.88
CA ALA A 175 2.76 -19.03 -13.87
C ALA A 175 3.59 -18.29 -14.95
N GLN A 176 3.01 -18.07 -16.13
CA GLN A 176 3.64 -17.25 -17.17
C GLN A 176 3.73 -15.79 -16.74
N TYR A 177 2.65 -15.21 -16.23
CA TYR A 177 2.65 -13.84 -15.72
C TYR A 177 3.70 -13.59 -14.63
N ARG A 178 3.92 -14.57 -13.73
CA ARG A 178 4.97 -14.50 -12.70
C ARG A 178 6.40 -14.46 -13.26
N ARG A 179 6.62 -15.01 -14.46
CA ARG A 179 7.91 -14.95 -15.14
C ARG A 179 8.12 -13.61 -15.82
N ASP A 180 7.04 -13.04 -16.37
CA ASP A 180 7.13 -11.86 -17.22
C ASP A 180 7.16 -10.53 -16.43
N VAL A 181 6.54 -10.48 -15.25
CA VAL A 181 6.31 -9.24 -14.49
C VAL A 181 6.65 -9.44 -13.03
N ALA A 182 7.42 -8.55 -12.39
CA ALA A 182 7.83 -8.64 -10.98
C ALA A 182 6.67 -8.49 -9.98
N ALA A 183 6.79 -8.95 -8.74
CA ALA A 183 5.66 -8.92 -7.80
C ALA A 183 5.38 -7.50 -7.26
N LEU A 184 6.40 -6.82 -6.75
CA LEU A 184 6.30 -5.51 -6.10
C LEU A 184 7.37 -4.52 -6.58
N ILE A 185 8.62 -4.97 -6.74
CA ILE A 185 9.74 -4.10 -7.10
C ILE A 185 10.45 -4.72 -8.30
N PRO A 186 10.39 -4.09 -9.49
CA PRO A 186 11.07 -4.59 -10.68
C PRO A 186 12.56 -4.87 -10.40
N GLY A 187 12.99 -6.11 -10.64
CA GLY A 187 14.37 -6.55 -10.46
C GLY A 187 14.78 -6.99 -9.05
N LEU A 188 13.93 -6.86 -8.04
CA LEU A 188 14.21 -7.26 -6.65
C LEU A 188 13.20 -8.27 -6.10
N PHE A 189 11.91 -8.11 -6.41
CA PHE A 189 10.80 -8.87 -5.84
C PHE A 189 9.59 -8.89 -6.77
#